data_AF-A0A2C9LCE3-F1
#
_entry.id   AF-A0A2C9LCE3-F1
#
_cell.length_a   1.000
_cell.length_b   1.000
_cell.length_c   1.000
_cell.angle_alpha   90.00
_cell.angle_beta   90.00
_cell.angle_gamma   90.00
#
_symmetry.space_group_name_H-M   'P 1'
#
loop_
_entity.id
_entity.type
_entity.pdbx_description
1 polymer ?
#
loop_
_entity_poly.entity_id
_entity_poly.type
_entity_poly.pdbx_seq_one_letter_code
_entity_poly.pdbx_strand_id
1 'polypeptide(L)'
;MANLFNGEQNNQNASESVQANLEGFVANQIRQQEKSAKEDDNLDKEKRDQFIARALAVSKRMNKEIAKAQEKSILLNEEFGNGRITEWRNEHAEEVLSKQQQEPME
;
A
#
# COMPACT_ATOMS: atom_id res chain seq x y z
N MET A 1 29.44 -1.92 -32.32
CA MET A 1 29.68 -2.29 -30.91
C MET A 1 28.31 -2.40 -30.26
N ALA A 2 27.89 -3.62 -29.95
CA ALA A 2 26.59 -3.92 -29.39
C ALA A 2 26.61 -3.69 -27.88
N ASN A 3 25.75 -2.80 -27.37
CA ASN A 3 25.53 -2.68 -25.93
C ASN A 3 24.62 -3.82 -25.48
N LEU A 4 25.24 -4.77 -24.77
CA LEU A 4 24.62 -5.83 -23.99
C LEU A 4 23.90 -5.20 -22.79
N PHE A 5 22.59 -4.97 -22.90
CA PHE A 5 21.71 -4.85 -21.74
C PHE A 5 21.23 -6.27 -21.40
N ASN A 6 22.07 -7.04 -20.71
CA ASN A 6 21.61 -8.25 -20.03
C ASN A 6 20.94 -7.80 -18.74
N GLY A 7 19.61 -7.85 -18.74
CA GLY A 7 18.80 -7.69 -17.55
C GLY A 7 19.18 -8.75 -16.54
N GLU A 8 19.80 -8.31 -15.45
CA GLU A 8 19.80 -9.03 -14.19
C GLU A 8 18.34 -9.29 -13.83
N GLN A 9 17.89 -10.52 -14.04
CA GLN A 9 16.59 -10.99 -13.60
C GLN A 9 16.59 -10.92 -12.07
N ASN A 10 16.11 -9.80 -11.57
CA ASN A 10 15.92 -9.51 -10.17
C ASN A 10 14.89 -10.52 -9.64
N ASN A 11 15.40 -11.56 -9.00
CA ASN A 11 14.63 -12.63 -8.38
C ASN A 11 13.97 -12.11 -7.09
N GLN A 12 13.08 -11.12 -7.22
CA GLN A 12 12.33 -10.51 -6.12
C GLN A 12 10.91 -11.08 -5.95
N ASN A 13 10.51 -12.03 -6.81
CA ASN A 13 9.15 -12.60 -6.80
C ASN A 13 8.88 -13.68 -5.72
N ALA A 14 9.77 -13.86 -4.74
CA ALA A 14 9.59 -14.88 -3.69
C ALA A 14 9.38 -14.32 -2.27
N SER A 15 9.38 -12.98 -2.08
CA SER A 15 9.24 -12.37 -0.74
C SER A 15 7.91 -11.63 -0.52
N GLU A 16 7.10 -11.38 -1.54
CA GLU A 16 5.96 -10.46 -1.43
C GLU A 16 4.67 -11.08 -0.86
N SER A 17 4.54 -12.41 -0.81
CA SER A 17 3.27 -13.03 -0.37
C SER A 17 3.15 -13.24 1.15
N VAL A 18 4.23 -13.06 1.92
CA VAL A 18 4.21 -13.21 3.39
C VAL A 18 3.91 -11.89 4.11
N GLN A 19 3.86 -10.77 3.38
CA GLN A 19 3.80 -9.42 3.95
C GLN A 19 2.39 -8.82 4.06
N ALA A 20 1.33 -9.57 3.77
CA ALA A 20 -0.01 -9.00 3.63
C ALA A 20 -0.79 -8.79 4.95
N ASN A 21 -0.31 -9.25 6.11
CA ASN A 21 -0.98 -8.97 7.38
C ASN A 21 0.00 -8.64 8.52
N LEU A 22 -0.15 -7.45 9.09
CA LEU A 22 0.62 -7.02 10.27
C LEU A 22 0.42 -8.00 11.45
N GLU A 23 -0.71 -8.71 11.47
CA GLU A 23 -1.02 -9.73 12.49
C GLU A 23 -0.12 -10.96 12.34
N GLY A 24 0.09 -11.45 11.12
CA GLY A 24 0.98 -12.58 10.86
C GLY A 24 2.44 -12.23 11.09
N PHE A 25 2.85 -10.99 10.80
CA PHE A 25 4.18 -10.50 11.16
C PHE A 25 4.42 -10.53 12.68
N VAL A 26 3.51 -9.95 13.47
CA VAL A 26 3.60 -9.93 14.94
C VAL A 26 3.59 -11.36 15.50
N ALA A 27 2.70 -12.23 15.02
CA ALA A 27 2.65 -13.63 15.44
C ALA A 27 3.93 -14.41 15.10
N ASN A 28 4.55 -14.14 13.94
CA ASN A 28 5.82 -14.76 13.55
C ASN A 28 6.97 -14.29 14.45
N GLN A 29 7.06 -13.00 14.74
CA GLN A 29 8.08 -12.45 15.64
C GLN A 29 7.98 -13.02 17.05
N ILE A 30 6.76 -13.20 17.58
CA ILE A 30 6.54 -13.83 18.88
C ILE A 30 7.05 -15.27 18.88
N ARG A 31 6.71 -16.07 17.87
CA ARG A 31 7.19 -17.45 17.75
C ARG A 31 8.72 -17.53 17.63
N GLN A 32 9.35 -16.55 16.99
CA GLN A 32 10.81 -16.50 16.88
C GLN A 32 11.46 -16.15 18.23
N GLN A 33 10.86 -15.24 18.99
CA GLN A 33 11.31 -14.90 20.34
C GLN A 33 11.15 -16.09 21.31
N GLU A 34 10.04 -16.83 21.24
CA GLU A 34 9.83 -18.04 22.05
C GLU A 34 10.87 -19.13 21.75
N LYS A 35 11.26 -19.30 20.48
CA LYS A 35 12.29 -20.26 20.08
C LYS A 35 13.71 -19.86 20.50
N SER A 36 13.95 -18.56 20.67
CA SER A 36 15.27 -18.00 20.97
C SER A 36 15.45 -17.64 22.45
N ALA A 37 14.37 -17.71 23.24
CA ALA A 37 14.39 -17.48 24.67
C ALA A 37 15.28 -18.52 25.35
N LYS A 38 16.23 -18.06 26.18
CA LYS A 38 17.06 -18.96 26.99
C LYS A 38 16.23 -19.47 28.16
N GLU A 39 16.49 -20.69 28.64
CA GLU A 39 15.77 -21.26 29.80
C GLU A 39 15.86 -20.40 31.07
N ASP A 40 16.87 -19.53 31.16
CA ASP A 40 17.10 -18.63 32.30
C ASP A 40 16.57 -17.20 32.06
N ASP A 41 15.80 -16.97 30.99
CA ASP A 41 15.10 -15.70 30.80
C ASP A 41 14.01 -15.58 31.88
N ASN A 42 14.29 -14.79 32.91
CA ASN A 42 13.36 -14.45 33.98
C ASN A 42 12.30 -13.43 33.52
N LEU A 43 11.82 -13.61 32.28
CA LEU A 43 10.78 -12.82 31.67
C LEU A 43 9.45 -13.15 32.34
N ASP A 44 8.86 -12.11 32.96
CA ASP A 44 7.51 -12.15 33.50
C ASP A 44 6.53 -12.52 32.38
N LYS A 45 6.14 -13.81 32.37
CA LYS A 45 5.29 -14.41 31.33
C LYS A 45 3.97 -13.67 31.20
N GLU A 46 3.41 -13.20 32.31
CA GLU A 46 2.16 -12.47 32.31
C GLU A 46 2.29 -11.12 31.60
N LYS A 47 3.35 -10.36 31.87
CA LYS A 47 3.62 -9.10 31.15
C LYS A 47 3.86 -9.31 29.66
N ARG A 48 4.58 -10.38 29.31
CA ARG A 48 4.83 -10.74 27.91
C ARG A 48 3.52 -11.07 27.20
N ASP A 49 2.68 -11.90 27.80
CA ASP A 49 1.42 -12.33 27.19
C ASP A 49 0.44 -11.13 27.07
N GLN A 50 0.42 -10.22 28.05
CA GLN A 50 -0.30 -8.95 27.94
C GLN A 50 0.22 -8.06 26.81
N PHE A 51 1.54 -7.95 26.63
CA PHE A 51 2.14 -7.20 25.53
C PHE A 51 1.75 -7.79 24.17
N ILE A 52 1.81 -9.13 24.05
CA ILE A 52 1.40 -9.85 22.84
C ILE A 52 -0.06 -9.59 22.50
N ALA A 53 -0.95 -9.71 23.49
CA ALA A 53 -2.38 -9.46 23.29
C ALA A 53 -2.65 -8.03 22.80
N ARG A 54 -1.94 -7.04 23.36
CA ARG A 54 -2.02 -5.64 22.91
C ARG A 54 -1.48 -5.47 21.50
N ALA A 55 -0.33 -6.04 21.18
CA ALA A 55 0.26 -5.94 19.85
C ALA A 55 -0.66 -6.53 18.77
N LEU A 56 -1.28 -7.68 19.02
CA LEU A 56 -2.26 -8.30 18.12
C LEU A 56 -3.53 -7.42 17.97
N ALA A 57 -4.04 -6.88 19.07
CA ALA A 57 -5.22 -6.00 19.04
C ALA A 57 -4.96 -4.72 18.25
N VAL A 58 -3.81 -4.08 18.47
CA VAL A 58 -3.37 -2.88 17.73
C VAL A 58 -3.19 -3.21 16.26
N SER A 59 -2.55 -4.34 15.95
CA SER A 59 -2.34 -4.78 14.58
C SER A 59 -3.65 -4.97 13.82
N LYS A 60 -4.65 -5.63 14.45
CA LYS A 60 -6.01 -5.74 13.89
C LYS A 60 -6.65 -4.39 13.65
N ARG A 61 -6.49 -3.44 14.58
CA ARG A 61 -7.02 -2.09 14.42
C ARG A 61 -6.35 -1.37 13.24
N MET A 62 -5.02 -1.46 13.11
CA MET A 62 -4.29 -0.84 12.00
C MET A 62 -4.70 -1.42 10.65
N ASN A 63 -4.88 -2.74 10.53
CA ASN A 63 -5.36 -3.36 9.29
C ASN A 63 -6.74 -2.82 8.88
N LYS A 64 -7.64 -2.57 9.84
CA LYS A 64 -8.94 -1.95 9.57
C LYS A 64 -8.81 -0.51 9.06
N GLU A 65 -7.91 0.29 9.66
CA GLU A 65 -7.68 1.66 9.20
C GLU A 65 -7.03 1.70 7.81
N ILE A 66 -6.13 0.75 7.49
CA ILE A 66 -5.55 0.61 6.15
C ILE A 66 -6.65 0.31 5.13
N ALA A 67 -7.51 -0.67 5.40
CA ALA A 67 -8.63 -1.01 4.51
C ALA A 67 -9.55 0.20 4.28
N LYS A 68 -9.87 0.94 5.35
CA LYS A 68 -10.67 2.17 5.27
C LYS A 68 -9.98 3.27 4.45
N ALA A 69 -8.66 3.42 4.57
CA ALA A 69 -7.91 4.39 3.79
C ALA A 69 -7.87 4.01 2.30
N GLN A 70 -7.74 2.72 1.99
CA GLN A 70 -7.80 2.22 0.61
C GLN A 70 -9.18 2.47 0.00
N GLU A 71 -10.26 2.16 0.73
CA GLU A 71 -11.63 2.44 0.29
C GLU A 71 -11.84 3.93 0.00
N LYS A 72 -11.39 4.81 0.91
CA LYS A 72 -11.44 6.27 0.69
C LYS A 72 -10.65 6.72 -0.53
N SER A 73 -9.49 6.11 -0.78
CA SER A 73 -8.66 6.44 -1.95
C SER A 73 -9.35 6.02 -3.25
N ILE A 74 -10.04 4.88 -3.25
CA ILE A 74 -10.82 4.41 -4.41
C ILE A 74 -11.96 5.38 -4.66
N LEU A 75 -12.77 5.70 -3.63
CA LEU A 75 -13.87 6.66 -3.74
C LEU A 75 -13.39 8.03 -4.24
N LEU A 76 -12.28 8.54 -3.71
CA LEU A 76 -11.73 9.82 -4.14
C LEU A 76 -11.29 9.80 -5.62
N ASN A 77 -10.74 8.67 -6.09
CA ASN A 77 -10.36 8.51 -7.49
C ASN A 77 -11.60 8.41 -8.40
N GLU A 78 -12.63 7.69 -7.97
CA GLU A 78 -13.89 7.60 -8.69
C GLU A 78 -14.59 8.98 -8.78
N GLU A 79 -14.67 9.70 -7.66
CA GLU A 79 -15.35 11.00 -7.59
C GLU A 79 -14.57 12.12 -8.30
N PHE A 80 -13.26 12.19 -8.11
CA PHE A 80 -12.45 13.34 -8.54
C PHE A 80 -11.42 13.01 -9.63
N GLY A 81 -11.00 11.75 -9.73
CA GLY A 81 -9.96 11.34 -10.67
C GLY A 81 -10.49 11.27 -12.10
N ASN A 82 -11.44 10.37 -12.36
CA ASN A 82 -11.90 10.12 -13.73
C ASN A 82 -12.98 11.11 -14.19
N GLY A 83 -13.95 11.43 -13.35
CA GLY A 83 -15.06 12.32 -13.70
C GLY A 83 -14.57 13.74 -14.02
N ARG A 84 -13.87 14.37 -13.08
CA ARG A 84 -13.42 15.76 -13.24
C ARG A 84 -12.31 15.94 -14.27
N ILE A 85 -11.42 14.97 -14.45
CA ILE A 85 -10.43 15.04 -15.54
C ILE A 85 -11.13 14.91 -16.90
N THR A 86 -12.15 14.06 -17.01
CA THR A 86 -12.92 13.91 -18.24
C THR A 86 -13.73 15.17 -18.55
N GLU A 87 -14.44 15.72 -17.57
CA GLU A 87 -15.14 17.01 -17.70
C GLU A 87 -14.17 18.12 -18.11
N TRP A 88 -13.05 18.28 -17.40
CA TRP A 88 -12.03 19.28 -17.73
C TRP A 88 -11.49 19.07 -19.15
N ARG A 89 -11.19 17.83 -19.58
CA ARG A 89 -10.74 17.57 -20.97
C ARG A 89 -11.80 17.94 -21.99
N ASN A 90 -13.07 17.66 -21.71
CA ASN A 90 -14.16 17.98 -22.62
C ASN A 90 -14.38 19.50 -22.72
N GLU A 91 -14.45 20.19 -21.59
CA GLU A 91 -14.55 21.66 -21.53
C GLU A 91 -13.37 22.32 -22.25
N HIS A 92 -12.15 21.84 -22.02
CA HIS A 92 -10.95 22.40 -22.66
C HIS A 92 -10.89 22.09 -24.16
N ALA A 93 -11.35 20.91 -24.59
CA ALA A 93 -11.44 20.57 -26.01
C ALA A 93 -12.45 21.48 -26.73
N GLU A 94 -13.62 21.72 -26.12
CA GLU A 94 -14.62 22.67 -26.65
C GLU A 94 -14.07 24.10 -26.71
N GLU A 95 -13.38 24.56 -25.67
CA GLU A 95 -12.81 25.91 -25.63
C GLU A 95 -11.70 26.09 -26.68
N VAL A 96 -10.79 25.13 -26.83
CA VAL A 96 -9.70 25.19 -27.82
C VAL A 96 -10.23 25.07 -29.25
N LEU A 97 -11.17 24.17 -29.51
CA LEU A 97 -11.78 24.00 -30.84
C LEU A 97 -12.63 25.23 -31.22
N SER A 98 -13.35 25.82 -30.26
CA SER A 98 -14.12 27.04 -30.52
C SER A 98 -13.22 28.24 -30.89
N LYS A 99 -12.04 28.35 -30.28
CA LYS A 99 -11.06 29.39 -30.60
C LYS A 99 -10.37 29.17 -31.93
N GLN A 100 -10.03 27.93 -32.28
CA GLN A 100 -9.42 27.60 -33.59
C GLN A 100 -10.40 27.78 -34.76
N GLN A 101 -11.70 27.63 -34.55
CA GLN A 101 -12.71 27.91 -35.58
C GLN A 101 -13.03 29.41 -35.75
N GLN A 102 -12.60 30.25 -34.80
CA GLN A 102 -12.76 31.71 -34.84
C GLN A 102 -11.56 32.45 -35.46
N GLU A 103 -10.46 31.77 -35.80
CA GLU A 103 -9.44 32.30 -36.69
C GLU A 103 -9.78 31.88 -38.14
N PRO A 104 -10.51 32.71 -38.91
CA PRO A 104 -10.50 32.55 -40.36
C PRO A 104 -9.08 32.81 -40.85
N MET A 105 -8.60 31.93 -41.72
CA MET A 105 -7.33 32.07 -42.43
C MET A 105 -7.16 33.49 -43.00
N GLU A 106 -6.12 34.21 -42.53
CA GLU A 106 -5.46 35.29 -43.28
C GLU A 106 -4.16 34.76 -43.89
#